data_AF-A0A7H8IJK3-F1
#
_entry.id   AF-A0A7H8IJK3-F1
#
_cell.length_a   1.000
_cell.length_b   1.000
_cell.length_c   1.000
_cell.angle_alpha   90.00
_cell.angle_beta   90.00
_cell.angle_gamma   90.00
#
_symmetry.space_group_name_H-M   'P 1'
#
loop_
_entity.id
_entity.type
_entity.pdbx_description
1 polymer ?
#
loop_
_entity_poly.entity_id
_entity_poly.type
_entity_poly.pdbx_seq_one_letter_code
_entity_poly.pdbx_strand_id
1 'polypeptide(L)'
;MTVEAKRLAVDWECIRHGYYPGSREDIDAVVLDCVDRLGRARAARRTGRADPAGTAFAALGLVLMSGYVAWDPGPGVADRSVAALLDVAGDAREPCDHPDHPADEDDVETLLELLPQVLKMIGDPAGGHGGWDDFAEESAAEDESAAEEESAADAESRWRCPHNIAAFAVAAAETIRPGSTG
;
A
#
# COMPACT_ATOMS: atom_id res chain seq x y z
N MET A 1 -10.76 -13.40 4.36
CA MET A 1 -10.10 -12.15 3.99
C MET A 1 -10.83 -11.38 2.89
N THR A 2 -11.48 -12.03 1.93
CA THR A 2 -11.93 -11.40 0.67
C THR A 2 -12.97 -10.26 0.82
N VAL A 3 -14.05 -10.46 1.58
CA VAL A 3 -15.08 -9.40 1.79
C VAL A 3 -14.56 -8.27 2.68
N GLU A 4 -13.76 -8.60 3.68
CA GLU A 4 -13.20 -7.63 4.62
C GLU A 4 -12.18 -6.72 3.93
N ALA A 5 -11.28 -7.29 3.11
CA ALA A 5 -10.26 -6.51 2.41
C ALA A 5 -10.87 -5.53 1.40
N LYS A 6 -11.91 -5.95 0.67
CA LYS A 6 -12.66 -5.06 -0.23
C LYS A 6 -13.30 -3.89 0.53
N ARG A 7 -13.91 -4.15 1.69
CA ARG A 7 -14.49 -3.10 2.53
C ARG A 7 -13.41 -2.13 3.03
N LEU A 8 -12.28 -2.65 3.50
CA LEU A 8 -11.17 -1.83 3.98
C LEU A 8 -10.60 -0.95 2.86
N ALA A 9 -10.39 -1.48 1.66
CA ALA A 9 -9.93 -0.69 0.53
C ALA A 9 -10.88 0.47 0.20
N VAL A 10 -12.19 0.24 0.24
CA VAL A 10 -13.20 1.30 0.06
C VAL A 10 -13.17 2.32 1.20
N ASP A 11 -13.05 1.86 2.45
CA ASP A 11 -12.98 2.75 3.62
C ASP A 11 -11.73 3.66 3.53
N TRP A 12 -10.58 3.10 3.17
CA TRP A 12 -9.31 3.84 3.04
C TRP A 12 -9.33 4.82 1.85
N GLU A 13 -9.92 4.44 0.73
CA GLU A 13 -10.18 5.32 -0.42
C GLU A 13 -11.09 6.49 -0.02
N CYS A 14 -12.18 6.21 0.71
CA CYS A 14 -13.05 7.26 1.26
C CYS A 14 -12.28 8.21 2.19
N ILE A 15 -11.35 7.70 3.01
CA ILE A 15 -10.52 8.53 3.90
C ILE A 15 -9.59 9.44 3.08
N ARG A 16 -8.90 8.90 2.06
CA ARG A 16 -8.03 9.69 1.16
C ARG A 16 -8.77 10.88 0.55
N HIS A 17 -9.97 10.66 0.04
CA HIS A 17 -10.74 11.72 -0.62
C HIS A 17 -11.59 12.57 0.34
N GLY A 18 -11.57 12.29 1.64
CA GLY A 18 -12.38 13.00 2.63
C GLY A 18 -13.88 12.71 2.55
N TYR A 19 -14.27 11.57 1.96
CA TYR A 19 -15.65 11.10 1.84
C TYR A 19 -16.07 10.15 2.96
N TYR A 20 -15.16 9.79 3.86
CA TYR A 20 -15.45 8.89 4.96
C TYR A 20 -16.51 9.53 5.90
N PRO A 21 -17.64 8.84 6.18
CA PRO A 21 -18.77 9.43 6.91
C PRO A 21 -18.54 9.50 8.44
N GLY A 22 -17.42 9.00 8.94
CA GLY A 22 -17.07 8.97 10.36
C GLY A 22 -16.52 10.31 10.89
N SER A 23 -16.48 10.43 12.21
CA SER A 23 -15.76 11.50 12.89
C SER A 23 -14.24 11.35 12.73
N ARG A 24 -13.48 12.38 13.10
CA ARG A 24 -12.00 12.28 13.14
C ARG A 24 -11.53 11.11 14.01
N GLU A 25 -12.18 10.86 15.14
CA GLU A 25 -11.85 9.73 16.02
C GLU A 25 -12.10 8.38 15.34
N ASP A 26 -13.13 8.28 14.50
CA ASP A 26 -13.39 7.06 13.71
C ASP A 26 -12.33 6.86 12.63
N ILE A 27 -11.92 7.93 11.94
CA ILE A 27 -10.85 7.88 10.93
C ILE A 27 -9.51 7.49 11.60
N ASP A 28 -9.15 8.13 12.71
CA ASP A 28 -7.96 7.78 13.50
C ASP A 28 -7.98 6.30 13.92
N ALA A 29 -9.13 5.76 14.34
CA ALA A 29 -9.27 4.36 14.68
C ALA A 29 -9.02 3.43 13.49
N VAL A 30 -9.47 3.79 12.28
CA VAL A 30 -9.20 3.04 11.05
C VAL A 30 -7.71 3.06 10.69
N VAL A 31 -7.05 4.23 10.81
CA VAL A 31 -5.60 4.35 10.60
C VAL A 31 -4.83 3.49 11.60
N LEU A 32 -5.19 3.53 12.88
CA LEU A 32 -4.54 2.74 13.92
C LEU A 32 -4.79 1.24 13.77
N ASP A 33 -5.97 0.80 13.31
CA ASP A 33 -6.18 -0.61 12.95
C ASP A 33 -5.27 -1.04 11.79
N CYS A 34 -5.04 -0.16 10.81
CA CYS A 34 -4.10 -0.41 9.72
C CYS A 34 -2.66 -0.58 10.24
N VAL A 35 -2.21 0.32 11.12
CA VAL A 35 -0.92 0.22 11.82
C VAL A 35 -0.79 -1.10 12.58
N ASP A 36 -1.83 -1.49 13.32
CA ASP A 36 -1.81 -2.73 14.10
C ASP A 36 -1.83 -3.98 13.21
N ARG A 37 -2.53 -3.95 12.07
CA ARG A 37 -2.49 -5.02 11.04
C ARG A 37 -1.07 -5.19 10.48
N LEU A 38 -0.42 -4.08 10.15
CA LEU A 38 0.95 -4.08 9.64
C LEU A 38 1.93 -4.67 10.66
N GLY A 39 1.80 -4.28 11.94
CA GLY A 39 2.59 -4.85 13.03
C GLY A 39 2.40 -6.37 13.18
N ARG A 40 1.15 -6.86 13.07
CA ARG A 40 0.85 -8.31 13.11
C ARG A 40 1.46 -9.08 11.94
N ALA A 41 1.32 -8.56 10.72
CA ALA A 41 1.86 -9.20 9.51
C ALA A 41 3.39 -9.32 9.58
N ARG A 42 4.07 -8.26 10.03
CA ARG A 42 5.53 -8.25 10.23
C ARG A 42 5.98 -9.19 11.34
N ALA A 43 5.26 -9.25 12.46
CA ALA A 43 5.57 -10.16 13.56
C ALA A 43 5.50 -11.63 13.14
N ALA A 44 4.59 -11.98 12.22
CA ALA A 44 4.45 -13.34 11.71
C ALA A 44 5.72 -13.84 10.99
N ARG A 45 6.46 -12.96 10.29
CA ARG A 45 7.76 -13.25 9.66
C ARG A 45 8.78 -13.80 10.67
N ARG A 46 8.84 -13.21 11.88
CA ARG A 46 9.77 -13.65 12.95
C ARG A 46 9.48 -15.05 13.47
N THR A 47 8.27 -15.54 13.26
CA THR A 47 7.81 -16.89 13.65
C THR A 47 7.86 -17.90 12.50
N GLY A 48 8.44 -17.52 11.35
CA GLY A 48 8.52 -18.37 10.16
C GLY A 48 7.22 -18.46 9.36
N ARG A 49 6.23 -17.62 9.67
CA ARG A 49 4.96 -17.49 8.92
C ARG A 49 4.94 -16.15 8.21
N ALA A 50 5.78 -15.99 7.19
CA ALA A 50 5.77 -14.75 6.42
C ALA A 50 4.37 -14.51 5.83
N ASP A 51 3.91 -13.27 5.90
CA ASP A 51 2.66 -12.81 5.28
C ASP A 51 2.97 -11.60 4.38
N PRO A 52 3.59 -11.82 3.20
CA PRO A 52 3.96 -10.73 2.29
C PRO A 52 2.72 -9.98 1.78
N ALA A 53 1.63 -10.71 1.50
CA ALA A 53 0.38 -10.10 1.04
C ALA A 53 -0.26 -9.23 2.13
N GLY A 54 -0.34 -9.70 3.38
CA GLY A 54 -0.85 -8.91 4.49
C GLY A 54 0.04 -7.70 4.83
N THR A 55 1.36 -7.85 4.68
CA THR A 55 2.32 -6.73 4.85
C THR A 55 2.11 -5.67 3.77
N ALA A 56 2.08 -6.08 2.49
CA ALA A 56 1.83 -5.18 1.36
C ALA A 56 0.47 -4.50 1.49
N PHE A 57 -0.60 -5.26 1.78
CA PHE A 57 -1.95 -4.73 1.93
C PHE A 57 -2.05 -3.66 3.02
N ALA A 58 -1.50 -3.91 4.21
CA ALA A 58 -1.54 -2.94 5.30
C ALA A 58 -0.61 -1.74 5.06
N ALA A 59 0.58 -1.96 4.49
CA ALA A 59 1.50 -0.87 4.17
C ALA A 59 0.90 0.08 3.11
N LEU A 60 0.41 -0.45 1.99
CA LEU A 60 -0.22 0.34 0.93
C LEU A 60 -1.51 1.02 1.40
N GLY A 61 -2.28 0.39 2.29
CA GLY A 61 -3.43 1.02 2.93
C GLY A 61 -3.04 2.25 3.75
N LEU A 62 -1.94 2.18 4.50
CA LEU A 62 -1.42 3.30 5.28
C LEU A 62 -0.84 4.40 4.38
N VAL A 63 -0.20 4.04 3.27
CA VAL A 63 0.26 4.97 2.22
C VAL A 63 -0.92 5.73 1.61
N LEU A 64 -2.00 5.04 1.26
CA LEU A 64 -3.22 5.64 0.69
C LEU A 64 -3.84 6.69 1.64
N MET A 65 -3.78 6.45 2.94
CA MET A 65 -4.32 7.36 3.97
C MET A 65 -3.33 8.44 4.42
N SER A 66 -2.09 8.47 3.91
CA SER A 66 -1.02 9.36 4.39
C SER A 66 -1.38 10.84 4.32
N GLY A 67 -2.14 11.26 3.30
CA GLY A 67 -2.63 12.65 3.18
C GLY A 67 -3.53 13.09 4.34
N TYR A 68 -4.41 12.21 4.82
CA TYR A 68 -5.21 12.48 6.03
C TYR A 68 -4.30 12.58 7.27
N VAL A 69 -3.39 11.62 7.44
CA VAL A 69 -2.49 11.53 8.60
C VAL A 69 -1.52 12.73 8.66
N ALA A 70 -1.17 13.31 7.51
CA ALA A 70 -0.37 14.54 7.43
C ALA A 70 -1.17 15.80 7.83
N TRP A 71 -2.48 15.81 7.58
CA TRP A 71 -3.30 17.03 7.65
C TRP A 71 -3.96 17.26 9.02
N ASP A 72 -4.72 16.30 9.53
CA ASP A 72 -5.49 16.46 10.79
C ASP A 72 -5.59 15.14 11.59
N PRO A 73 -4.45 14.54 11.97
CA PRO A 73 -4.43 13.35 12.82
C PRO A 73 -4.79 13.70 14.26
N GLY A 74 -5.42 12.77 14.97
CA GLY A 74 -5.48 12.80 16.43
C GLY A 74 -4.09 12.69 17.08
N PRO A 75 -3.97 13.04 18.38
CA PRO A 75 -2.68 12.98 19.09
C PRO A 75 -2.00 11.61 18.99
N GLY A 76 -0.75 11.59 18.48
CA GLY A 76 0.08 10.39 18.38
C GLY A 76 -0.21 9.47 17.18
N VAL A 77 -1.24 9.73 16.37
CA VAL A 77 -1.56 8.91 15.19
C VAL A 77 -0.50 9.04 14.11
N ALA A 78 -0.04 10.27 13.82
CA ALA A 78 1.07 10.51 12.90
C ALA A 78 2.37 9.82 13.34
N ASP A 79 2.74 9.93 14.62
CA ASP A 79 3.95 9.31 15.16
C ASP A 79 3.95 7.78 14.98
N ARG A 80 2.82 7.14 15.33
CA ARG A 80 2.66 5.69 15.19
C ARG A 80 2.66 5.26 13.73
N SER A 81 2.06 6.05 12.85
CA SER A 81 2.01 5.76 11.42
C SER A 81 3.39 5.84 10.78
N VAL A 82 4.14 6.93 11.03
CA VAL A 82 5.52 7.10 10.57
C VAL A 82 6.41 5.98 11.10
N ALA A 83 6.33 5.68 12.39
CA ALA A 83 7.12 4.60 12.98
C ALA A 83 6.84 3.26 12.29
N ALA A 84 5.57 2.94 12.01
CA ALA A 84 5.19 1.69 11.35
C ALA A 84 5.67 1.62 9.89
N LEU A 85 5.61 2.73 9.15
CA LEU A 85 6.09 2.83 7.77
C LEU A 85 7.61 2.65 7.68
N LEU A 86 8.36 3.36 8.52
CA LEU A 86 9.83 3.25 8.55
C LEU A 86 10.30 1.85 8.97
N ASP A 87 9.55 1.22 9.87
CA ASP A 87 9.77 -0.15 10.29
C ASP A 87 9.65 -1.16 9.13
N VAL A 88 8.67 -0.96 8.22
CA VAL A 88 8.52 -1.76 6.99
C VAL A 88 9.67 -1.49 6.05
N ALA A 89 10.04 -0.23 5.85
CA ALA A 89 11.15 0.14 4.99
C ALA A 89 12.47 -0.52 5.44
N GLY A 90 12.70 -0.59 6.76
CA GLY A 90 13.88 -1.24 7.34
C GLY A 90 13.96 -2.77 7.14
N ASP A 91 12.86 -3.43 6.78
CA ASP A 91 12.78 -4.88 6.52
C ASP A 91 13.13 -5.27 5.07
N ALA A 92 13.19 -4.30 4.14
CA ALA A 92 13.47 -4.52 2.72
C ALA A 92 14.98 -4.59 2.41
N ARG A 93 15.65 -5.59 3.01
CA ARG A 93 17.12 -5.72 2.92
C ARG A 93 17.62 -6.64 1.82
N GLU A 94 16.74 -7.46 1.25
CA GLU A 94 17.13 -8.42 0.22
C GLU A 94 16.95 -7.79 -1.16
N PRO A 95 17.95 -7.93 -2.06
CA PRO A 95 17.80 -7.49 -3.43
C PRO A 95 16.70 -8.30 -4.13
N CYS A 96 15.92 -7.64 -4.98
CA CYS A 96 14.97 -8.26 -5.89
C CYS A 96 15.54 -8.26 -7.33
N ASP A 97 15.02 -9.16 -8.16
CA ASP A 97 15.41 -9.28 -9.57
C ASP A 97 14.46 -8.51 -10.52
N HIS A 98 13.52 -7.75 -9.97
CA HIS A 98 12.62 -6.92 -10.77
C HIS A 98 13.43 -5.80 -11.45
N PRO A 99 13.23 -5.55 -12.76
CA PRO A 99 13.97 -4.51 -13.48
C PRO A 99 13.58 -3.09 -13.02
N ASP A 100 12.36 -2.93 -12.53
CA ASP A 100 11.74 -1.69 -12.08
C ASP A 100 10.65 -1.96 -11.02
N HIS A 101 10.21 -0.90 -10.33
CA HIS A 101 9.08 -0.95 -9.40
C HIS A 101 8.12 0.21 -9.65
N PRO A 102 6.81 0.02 -9.39
CA PRO A 102 5.84 1.12 -9.45
C PRO A 102 6.24 2.34 -8.60
N ALA A 103 6.85 2.12 -7.43
CA ALA A 103 7.31 3.21 -6.56
C ALA A 103 8.51 4.01 -7.12
N ASP A 104 9.15 3.54 -8.19
CA ASP A 104 10.23 4.26 -8.88
C ASP A 104 9.68 5.30 -9.88
N GLU A 105 8.37 5.33 -10.13
CA GLU A 105 7.75 6.33 -11.00
C GLU A 105 7.67 7.72 -10.35
N ASP A 106 7.82 8.76 -11.17
CA ASP A 106 7.87 10.16 -10.71
C ASP A 106 6.51 10.73 -10.26
N ASP A 107 5.38 10.10 -10.64
CA ASP A 107 4.03 10.60 -10.36
C ASP A 107 3.31 9.80 -9.26
N VAL A 108 3.63 10.14 -8.02
CA VAL A 108 3.04 9.52 -6.82
C VAL A 108 1.52 9.68 -6.77
N GLU A 109 0.95 10.79 -7.26
CA GLU A 109 -0.52 10.97 -7.21
C GLU A 109 -1.23 10.02 -8.15
N THR A 110 -0.70 9.81 -9.36
CA THR A 110 -1.21 8.79 -10.29
C THR A 110 -1.14 7.39 -9.66
N LEU A 111 -0.03 7.04 -9.00
CA LEU A 111 0.09 5.77 -8.28
C LEU A 111 -0.93 5.63 -7.14
N LEU A 112 -1.20 6.71 -6.40
CA LEU A 112 -2.20 6.70 -5.33
C LEU A 112 -3.63 6.44 -5.85
N GLU A 113 -3.96 6.87 -7.07
CA GLU A 113 -5.24 6.54 -7.73
C GLU A 113 -5.37 5.05 -8.07
N LEU A 114 -4.26 4.37 -8.33
CA LEU A 114 -4.25 2.93 -8.63
C LEU A 114 -4.36 2.06 -7.37
N LEU A 115 -3.91 2.58 -6.21
CA LEU A 115 -3.83 1.80 -4.97
C LEU A 115 -5.15 1.15 -4.53
N PRO A 116 -6.34 1.77 -4.63
CA PRO A 116 -7.59 1.10 -4.27
C PRO A 116 -7.86 -0.18 -5.09
N GLN A 117 -7.50 -0.19 -6.38
CA GLN A 117 -7.61 -1.36 -7.24
C GLN A 117 -6.57 -2.42 -6.85
N VAL A 118 -5.31 -2.02 -6.69
CA VAL A 118 -4.21 -2.89 -6.24
C VAL A 118 -4.54 -3.55 -4.90
N LEU A 119 -5.06 -2.81 -3.92
CA LEU A 119 -5.47 -3.32 -2.62
C LEU A 119 -6.58 -4.38 -2.74
N LYS A 120 -7.57 -4.16 -3.61
CA LYS A 120 -8.64 -5.14 -3.87
C LYS A 120 -8.05 -6.44 -4.44
N MET A 121 -7.11 -6.36 -5.38
CA MET A 121 -6.44 -7.53 -5.96
C MET A 121 -5.53 -8.26 -4.96
N ILE A 122 -4.80 -7.53 -4.11
CA ILE A 122 -3.97 -8.12 -3.05
C ILE A 122 -4.82 -8.84 -2.01
N GLY A 123 -5.92 -8.22 -1.57
CA GLY A 123 -6.78 -8.70 -0.49
C GLY A 123 -7.81 -9.76 -0.90
N ASP A 124 -8.11 -9.86 -2.20
CA ASP A 124 -9.03 -10.84 -2.79
C ASP A 124 -8.52 -11.36 -4.14
N PRO A 125 -7.45 -12.18 -4.16
CA PRO A 125 -6.86 -12.69 -5.40
C PRO A 125 -7.78 -13.65 -6.18
N ALA A 126 -8.90 -14.10 -5.59
CA ALA A 126 -9.90 -14.94 -6.24
C ALA A 126 -11.16 -14.15 -6.67
N GLY A 127 -11.19 -12.84 -6.44
CA GLY A 127 -12.35 -11.99 -6.68
C GLY A 127 -12.53 -11.68 -8.17
N GLY A 128 -13.62 -12.16 -8.78
CA GLY A 128 -13.88 -12.08 -10.22
C GLY A 128 -14.23 -10.71 -10.82
N HIS A 129 -13.67 -9.60 -10.34
CA HIS A 129 -13.78 -8.29 -10.98
C HIS A 129 -12.41 -7.60 -11.02
N GLY A 130 -11.84 -7.42 -12.22
CA GLY A 130 -10.58 -6.70 -12.42
C GLY A 130 -9.41 -7.43 -11.78
N GLY A 131 -8.95 -8.49 -12.45
CA GLY A 131 -7.79 -9.27 -12.00
C GLY A 131 -6.47 -8.62 -12.41
N TRP A 132 -5.35 -9.22 -11.98
CA TRP A 132 -4.03 -8.82 -12.45
C TRP A 132 -3.86 -8.95 -13.97
N ASP A 133 -4.61 -9.87 -14.60
CA ASP A 133 -4.67 -10.00 -16.06
C ASP A 133 -5.23 -8.73 -16.71
N ASP A 134 -6.43 -8.30 -16.29
CA ASP A 134 -7.07 -7.09 -16.80
C ASP A 134 -6.20 -5.84 -16.54
N PHE A 135 -5.58 -5.77 -15.36
CA PHE A 135 -4.71 -4.65 -14.97
C PHE A 135 -3.43 -4.56 -15.82
N ALA A 136 -2.82 -5.70 -16.15
CA ALA A 136 -1.64 -5.76 -17.02
C ALA A 136 -2.01 -5.39 -18.46
N GLU A 137 -3.16 -5.85 -18.96
CA GLU A 137 -3.66 -5.48 -20.29
C GLU A 137 -3.94 -3.96 -20.41
N GLU A 138 -4.57 -3.36 -19.41
CA GLU A 138 -4.81 -1.90 -19.37
C GLU A 138 -3.49 -1.11 -19.35
N SER A 139 -2.53 -1.53 -18.52
CA SER A 139 -1.22 -0.87 -18.43
C SER A 139 -0.44 -0.95 -19.75
N ALA A 140 -0.44 -2.12 -20.41
CA ALA A 140 0.21 -2.31 -21.70
C ALA A 140 -0.46 -1.53 -22.84
N ALA A 141 -1.76 -1.25 -22.76
CA ALA A 141 -2.48 -0.46 -23.75
C ALA A 141 -2.15 1.05 -23.66
N GLU A 142 -1.70 1.53 -22.50
CA GLU A 142 -1.32 2.94 -22.30
C GLU A 142 0.14 3.23 -22.72
N ASP A 143 1.02 2.23 -22.70
CA ASP A 143 2.40 2.33 -23.16
C ASP A 143 2.67 1.49 -24.43
N GLU A 144 2.50 2.12 -25.61
CA GLU A 144 2.79 1.50 -26.92
C GLU A 144 4.26 1.05 -27.09
N SER A 145 5.17 1.45 -26.18
CA SER A 145 6.59 1.07 -26.20
C SER A 145 6.92 -0.14 -25.32
N ALA A 146 5.98 -0.60 -24.49
CA ALA A 146 6.06 -1.84 -23.72
C ALA A 146 5.92 -3.05 -24.67
N ALA A 147 6.95 -3.30 -25.46
CA ALA A 147 6.99 -4.38 -26.45
C ALA A 147 7.12 -5.79 -25.84
N GLU A 148 7.17 -5.90 -24.52
CA GLU A 148 7.08 -7.16 -23.79
C GLU A 148 5.78 -7.15 -22.99
N GLU A 149 4.83 -8.02 -23.34
CA GLU A 149 3.60 -8.23 -22.57
C GLU A 149 4.01 -8.61 -21.13
N GLU A 150 3.90 -7.67 -20.21
CA GLU A 150 4.07 -7.97 -18.80
C GLU A 150 2.99 -8.98 -18.40
N SER A 151 3.39 -10.09 -17.77
CA SER A 151 2.41 -11.05 -17.27
C SER A 151 1.76 -10.52 -15.99
N ALA A 152 0.49 -10.89 -15.77
CA ALA A 152 -0.21 -10.62 -14.51
C ALA A 152 0.56 -11.06 -13.25
N ALA A 153 1.33 -12.15 -13.36
CA ALA A 153 2.15 -12.66 -12.27
C ALA A 153 3.35 -11.73 -11.98
N ASP A 154 3.95 -11.13 -13.02
CA ASP A 154 5.03 -10.17 -12.87
C ASP A 154 4.51 -8.87 -12.25
N ALA A 155 3.35 -8.37 -12.70
CA ALA A 155 2.70 -7.19 -12.13
C ALA A 155 2.38 -7.41 -10.64
N GLU A 156 1.72 -8.52 -10.31
CA GLU A 156 1.41 -8.88 -8.92
C GLU A 156 2.69 -8.96 -8.06
N SER A 157 3.76 -9.54 -8.61
CA SER A 157 5.04 -9.71 -7.93
C SER A 157 5.74 -8.37 -7.66
N ARG A 158 5.74 -7.43 -8.62
CA ARG A 158 6.32 -6.09 -8.46
C ARG A 158 5.58 -5.27 -7.41
N TRP A 159 4.24 -5.27 -7.44
CA TRP A 159 3.44 -4.53 -6.45
C TRP A 159 3.62 -5.03 -5.02
N ARG A 160 3.86 -6.34 -4.83
CA ARG A 160 4.11 -6.95 -3.51
C ARG A 160 5.60 -7.01 -3.13
N CYS A 161 6.49 -6.58 -4.02
CA CYS A 161 7.92 -6.62 -3.78
C CYS A 161 8.29 -5.82 -2.52
N PRO A 162 9.07 -6.39 -1.57
CA PRO A 162 9.50 -5.66 -0.38
C PRO A 162 10.20 -4.33 -0.69
N HIS A 163 10.93 -4.24 -1.80
CA HIS A 163 11.58 -3.00 -2.24
C HIS A 163 10.55 -1.93 -2.61
N ASN A 164 9.57 -2.27 -3.45
CA ASN A 164 8.45 -1.41 -3.81
C ASN A 164 7.69 -0.91 -2.57
N ILE A 165 7.34 -1.82 -1.66
CA ILE A 165 6.61 -1.49 -0.44
C ILE A 165 7.44 -0.56 0.46
N ALA A 166 8.76 -0.75 0.56
CA ALA A 166 9.63 0.13 1.31
C ALA A 166 9.71 1.53 0.71
N ALA A 167 9.83 1.65 -0.60
CA ALA A 167 9.87 2.95 -1.28
C ALA A 167 8.58 3.75 -1.05
N PHE A 168 7.40 3.13 -1.24
CA PHE A 168 6.12 3.77 -0.88
C PHE A 168 6.05 4.16 0.60
N ALA A 169 6.53 3.31 1.50
CA ALA A 169 6.49 3.58 2.93
C ALA A 169 7.37 4.77 3.33
N VAL A 170 8.55 4.91 2.74
CA VAL A 170 9.45 6.06 2.89
C VAL A 170 8.78 7.33 2.38
N ALA A 171 8.22 7.30 1.17
CA ALA A 171 7.52 8.45 0.60
C ALA A 171 6.33 8.91 1.47
N ALA A 172 5.51 7.97 1.94
CA ALA A 172 4.39 8.27 2.83
C ALA A 172 4.84 8.82 4.20
N ALA A 173 5.94 8.30 4.76
CA ALA A 173 6.49 8.82 6.01
C ALA A 173 6.97 10.28 5.85
N GLU A 174 7.62 10.61 4.74
CA GLU A 174 8.01 11.99 4.40
C GLU A 174 6.80 12.91 4.20
N THR A 175 5.73 12.42 3.56
CA THR A 175 4.46 13.16 3.45
C THR A 175 3.86 13.48 4.82
N ILE A 176 3.83 12.50 5.73
CA ILE A 176 3.27 12.69 7.08
C ILE A 176 4.15 13.60 7.94
N ARG A 177 5.47 13.45 7.84
CA ARG A 177 6.44 14.23 8.58
C ARG A 177 7.70 14.45 7.73
N PRO A 178 7.84 15.63 7.10
CA PRO A 178 9.03 15.95 6.33
C PRO A 178 10.31 15.89 7.16
N GLY A 179 11.36 15.26 6.63
CA GLY A 179 12.64 15.03 7.29
C GLY A 179 12.65 13.84 8.25
N SER A 180 11.71 12.91 8.13
CA SER A 180 11.63 11.70 8.97
C SER A 180 12.58 10.59 8.52
N THR A 181 13.16 10.70 7.32
CA THR A 181 14.08 9.72 6.71
C THR A 181 15.56 10.13 6.77
N GLY A 182 15.87 11.26 7.42
CA GLY A 182 17.22 11.82 7.57
C GLY A 182 18.05 11.28 8.72
#